data_AF-A0A3C2BXY2-F1
#
_entry.id   AF-A0A3C2BXY2-F1
#
_cell.length_a   1.000
_cell.length_b   1.000
_cell.length_c   1.000
_cell.angle_alpha   90.00
_cell.angle_beta   90.00
_cell.angle_gamma   90.00
#
_symmetry.space_group_name_H-M   'P 1'
#
loop_
_entity.id
_entity.type
_entity.pdbx_description
1 polymer ?
#
loop_
_entity_poly.entity_id
_entity_poly.type
_entity_poly.pdbx_seq_one_letter_code
_entity_poly.pdbx_strand_id
1 'polypeptide(L)'
;MSALSLDDLRKGAAAKYPDFEVETEDGRILGFRPVLRLPKVKRRAINDAMDLKKRTEDLPEGHDVDQAQLMISVMSDALKAAERTRGDHAALLKWAGLEDLGIWLYLFEQYSEVTSPGEASPSES
;
A
#
# COMPACT_ATOMS: atom_id res chain seq x y z
N MET A 1 -25.29 -24.69 -15.15
CA MET A 1 -24.36 -23.58 -14.88
C MET A 1 -23.13 -23.79 -15.75
N SER A 2 -22.73 -22.80 -16.53
CA SER A 2 -21.43 -22.85 -17.23
C SER A 2 -20.32 -22.85 -16.19
N ALA A 3 -19.30 -23.69 -16.37
CA ALA A 3 -18.13 -23.68 -15.49
C ALA A 3 -17.38 -22.35 -15.66
N LEU A 4 -16.96 -21.75 -14.54
CA LEU A 4 -16.05 -20.59 -14.56
C LEU A 4 -14.66 -21.06 -15.01
N SER A 5 -14.08 -20.34 -15.97
CA SER A 5 -12.68 -20.56 -16.35
C SER A 5 -11.72 -19.89 -15.35
N LEU A 6 -10.46 -20.32 -15.36
CA LEU A 6 -9.41 -19.63 -14.60
C LEU A 6 -9.25 -18.16 -15.03
N ASP A 7 -9.54 -17.85 -16.29
CA ASP A 7 -9.48 -16.48 -16.81
C ASP A 7 -10.63 -15.62 -16.24
N ASP A 8 -11.84 -16.17 -16.13
CA ASP A 8 -12.98 -15.49 -15.51
C ASP A 8 -12.70 -15.17 -14.04
N LEU A 9 -12.07 -16.11 -13.31
CA LEU A 9 -11.67 -15.89 -11.92
C LEU A 9 -10.61 -14.79 -11.80
N ARG A 10 -9.63 -14.76 -12.71
CA ARG A 10 -8.57 -13.72 -12.73
C ARG A 10 -9.15 -12.34 -13.04
N LYS A 11 -10.02 -12.25 -14.05
CA LYS A 11 -10.71 -11.02 -14.43
C LYS A 11 -11.61 -10.52 -13.31
N GLY A 12 -12.41 -11.41 -12.71
CA GLY A 12 -13.26 -11.08 -11.58
C GLY A 12 -12.46 -10.58 -10.37
N ALA A 13 -11.32 -11.20 -10.07
CA ALA A 13 -10.43 -10.76 -8.99
C ALA A 13 -9.78 -9.40 -9.28
N ALA A 14 -9.37 -9.13 -10.51
CA ALA A 14 -8.80 -7.84 -10.91
C ALA A 14 -9.85 -6.72 -10.87
N ALA A 15 -11.09 -7.00 -11.28
CA ALA A 15 -12.19 -6.04 -11.22
C ALA A 15 -12.63 -5.74 -9.77
N LYS A 16 -12.67 -6.77 -8.91
CA LYS A 16 -13.09 -6.63 -7.52
C LYS A 16 -12.01 -6.02 -6.62
N TYR A 17 -10.74 -6.30 -6.91
CA TYR A 17 -9.58 -5.81 -6.18
C TYR A 17 -8.60 -5.19 -7.18
N PRO A 18 -8.88 -3.95 -7.63
CA PRO A 18 -8.01 -3.24 -8.56
C PRO A 18 -6.65 -2.95 -7.92
N ASP A 19 -5.66 -2.69 -8.77
CA ASP A 19 -4.37 -2.20 -8.30
C ASP A 19 -4.53 -0.75 -7.83
N PHE A 20 -3.80 -0.38 -6.78
CA PHE A 20 -3.65 1.01 -6.37
C PHE A 20 -2.68 1.69 -7.34
N GLU A 21 -3.08 2.81 -7.91
CA GLU A 21 -2.32 3.50 -8.95
C GLU A 21 -1.94 4.91 -8.51
N VAL A 22 -0.70 5.31 -8.80
CA VAL A 22 -0.18 6.66 -8.55
C VAL A 22 0.31 7.22 -9.87
N GLU A 23 -0.26 8.35 -10.29
CA GLU A 23 0.23 9.10 -11.46
C GLU A 23 1.31 10.09 -11.02
N THR A 24 2.45 10.06 -11.70
CA THR A 24 3.57 10.98 -11.49
C THR A 24 3.46 12.21 -12.40
N GLU A 25 4.19 13.31 -12.13
CA GLU A 25 4.06 14.53 -12.94
C GLU A 25 4.48 14.35 -14.41
N ASP A 26 5.30 13.34 -14.72
CA ASP A 26 5.65 12.95 -16.09
C ASP A 26 4.59 12.06 -16.77
N GLY A 27 3.43 11.87 -16.14
CA GLY A 27 2.29 11.11 -16.66
C GLY A 27 2.45 9.60 -16.58
N ARG A 28 3.44 9.09 -15.83
CA ARG A 28 3.64 7.66 -15.64
C ARG A 28 2.72 7.14 -14.54
N ILE A 29 2.09 5.99 -14.81
CA ILE A 29 1.23 5.29 -13.83
C ILE A 29 2.04 4.20 -13.12
N LEU A 30 2.28 4.38 -11.83
CA LEU A 30 2.90 3.40 -10.94
C LEU A 30 1.81 2.54 -10.31
N GLY A 31 1.93 1.22 -10.38
CA GLY A 31 0.91 0.30 -9.86
C GLY A 31 1.38 -0.49 -8.65
N PHE A 32 0.49 -0.69 -7.69
CA PHE A 32 0.70 -1.50 -6.51
C PHE A 32 -0.49 -2.46 -6.32
N ARG A 33 -0.20 -3.76 -6.24
CA ARG A 33 -1.22 -4.80 -6.10
C ARG A 33 -1.90 -4.68 -4.74
N PRO A 34 -3.21 -4.95 -4.65
CA PRO A 34 -3.89 -4.94 -3.37
C PRO A 34 -3.44 -6.12 -2.51
N VAL A 35 -3.52 -5.95 -1.18
CA VAL A 35 -3.07 -6.93 -0.18
C VAL A 35 -3.61 -8.33 -0.48
N LEU A 36 -4.90 -8.47 -0.79
CA LEU A 36 -5.54 -9.76 -1.09
C LEU A 36 -4.98 -10.49 -2.31
N ARG A 37 -4.30 -9.78 -3.22
CA ARG A 37 -3.67 -10.35 -4.43
C ARG A 37 -2.17 -10.63 -4.23
N LEU A 38 -1.66 -10.50 -3.00
CA LEU A 38 -0.27 -10.78 -2.66
C LEU A 38 -0.07 -12.15 -1.98
N PRO A 39 1.11 -12.78 -2.18
CA PRO A 39 1.53 -13.94 -1.39
C PRO A 39 1.46 -13.67 0.12
N LYS A 40 1.19 -14.71 0.92
CA LYS A 40 1.03 -14.60 2.38
C LYS A 40 2.19 -13.87 3.08
N VAL A 41 3.43 -14.13 2.64
CA VAL A 41 4.64 -13.48 3.20
C VAL A 41 4.64 -11.97 2.94
N LYS A 42 4.24 -11.55 1.74
CA LYS A 42 4.15 -10.13 1.35
C LYS A 42 2.99 -9.42 2.05
N ARG A 43 1.85 -10.11 2.23
CA ARG A 43 0.71 -9.60 3.01
C ARG A 43 1.10 -9.27 4.45
N ARG A 44 1.89 -10.14 5.08
CA ARG A 44 2.38 -9.92 6.44
C ARG A 44 3.20 -8.63 6.54
N ALA A 45 4.14 -8.40 5.62
CA ALA A 45 4.97 -7.18 5.63
C ALA A 45 4.13 -5.90 5.54
N ILE A 46 3.05 -5.92 4.76
CA ILE A 46 2.13 -4.77 4.66
C ILE A 46 1.34 -4.58 5.95
N ASN A 47 0.78 -5.66 6.51
CA ASN A 47 0.02 -5.57 7.75
C ASN A 47 0.91 -5.08 8.91
N ASP A 48 2.16 -5.57 9.00
CA ASP A 48 3.12 -5.12 10.01
C ASP A 48 3.42 -3.62 9.87
N ALA A 49 3.48 -3.11 8.62
CA ALA A 49 3.64 -1.68 8.34
C ALA A 49 2.38 -0.86 8.69
N MET A 50 1.17 -1.38 8.43
CA MET A 50 -0.08 -0.74 8.84
C MET A 50 -0.20 -0.66 10.37
N ASP A 51 0.17 -1.73 11.08
CA ASP A 51 0.18 -1.77 12.55
C ASP A 51 1.23 -0.82 13.13
N LEU A 52 2.36 -0.63 12.46
CA LEU A 52 3.35 0.37 12.83
C LEU A 52 2.78 1.79 12.68
N LYS A 53 2.16 2.12 11.53
CA LYS A 53 1.52 3.43 11.29
C LYS A 53 0.54 3.77 12.41
N LYS A 54 -0.43 2.88 12.69
CA LYS A 54 -1.46 3.07 13.74
C LYS A 54 -0.84 3.36 15.11
N ARG A 55 0.13 2.56 15.53
CA ARG A 55 0.82 2.75 16.83
C ARG A 55 1.58 4.07 16.94
N THR A 56 1.90 4.69 15.80
CA THR A 56 2.70 5.92 15.77
C THR A 56 1.81 7.16 15.72
N GLU A 57 0.60 7.06 15.20
CA GLU A 57 -0.46 8.10 15.30
C GLU A 57 -0.88 8.35 16.76
N ASP A 58 -0.74 7.36 17.64
CA ASP A 58 -1.06 7.44 19.06
C ASP A 58 0.06 8.05 19.94
N LEU A 59 1.21 8.44 19.36
CA LEU A 59 2.34 8.99 20.12
C LEU A 59 2.30 10.53 20.14
N PRO A 60 2.61 11.17 21.30
CA PRO A 60 2.61 12.63 21.42
C PRO A 60 3.67 13.30 20.53
N GLU A 61 3.35 14.49 20.02
CA GLU A 61 4.18 15.27 19.10
C GLU A 61 5.62 15.47 19.62
N GLY A 62 6.58 14.95 18.85
CA GLY A 62 8.01 15.00 19.17
C GLY A 62 8.82 13.83 18.62
N HIS A 63 8.42 13.29 17.46
CA HIS A 63 9.09 12.14 16.86
C HIS A 63 10.58 12.40 16.64
N ASP A 64 11.41 11.49 17.16
CA ASP A 64 12.81 11.42 16.82
C ASP A 64 12.96 11.21 15.31
N VAL A 65 13.93 11.89 14.68
CA VAL A 65 14.24 11.78 13.25
C VAL A 65 14.47 10.31 12.87
N ASP A 66 15.05 9.53 13.77
CA ASP A 66 15.29 8.10 13.61
C ASP A 66 13.99 7.29 13.50
N GLN A 67 12.93 7.69 14.23
CA GLN A 67 11.63 7.03 14.17
C GLN A 67 10.92 7.34 12.86
N ALA A 68 10.95 8.61 12.41
CA ALA A 68 10.38 9.01 11.12
C ALA A 68 11.05 8.25 9.96
N GLN A 69 12.38 8.14 9.97
CA GLN A 69 13.11 7.42 8.93
C GLN A 69 12.80 5.93 8.93
N LEU A 70 12.67 5.31 10.11
CA LEU A 70 12.26 3.91 10.24
C LEU A 70 10.86 3.69 9.65
N MET A 71 9.90 4.57 9.93
CA MET A 71 8.54 4.47 9.39
C MET A 71 8.53 4.55 7.85
N ILE A 72 9.25 5.51 7.28
CA ILE A 72 9.40 5.64 5.82
C ILE A 72 9.99 4.35 5.25
N SER A 73 11.04 3.80 5.87
CA SER A 73 11.67 2.55 5.43
C SER A 73 10.67 1.38 5.43
N VAL A 74 9.88 1.23 6.49
CA VAL A 74 8.90 0.15 6.63
C VAL A 74 7.76 0.28 5.61
N MET A 75 7.19 1.47 5.44
CA MET A 75 6.15 1.73 4.43
C MET A 75 6.68 1.53 3.01
N SER A 76 7.91 1.96 2.75
CA SER A 76 8.60 1.79 1.48
C SER A 76 8.82 0.33 1.13
N ASP A 77 9.32 -0.49 2.07
CA ASP A 77 9.50 -1.93 1.85
C ASP A 77 8.16 -2.67 1.64
N ALA A 78 7.10 -2.23 2.33
CA ALA A 78 5.75 -2.74 2.13
C ALA A 78 5.23 -2.43 0.71
N LEU A 79 5.36 -1.19 0.22
CA LEU A 79 4.98 -0.84 -1.16
C LEU A 79 5.87 -1.52 -2.21
N LYS A 80 7.15 -1.73 -1.93
CA LYS A 80 8.03 -2.53 -2.77
C LYS A 80 7.54 -3.97 -2.90
N ALA A 81 7.06 -4.57 -1.81
CA ALA A 81 6.47 -5.90 -1.85
C ALA A 81 5.19 -5.93 -2.71
N ALA A 82 4.45 -4.82 -2.75
CA ALA A 82 3.23 -4.65 -3.51
C ALA A 82 3.44 -4.27 -5.00
N GLU A 83 4.65 -3.93 -5.45
CA GLU A 83 4.88 -3.40 -6.81
C GLU A 83 4.25 -4.28 -7.90
N ARG A 84 3.50 -3.65 -8.81
CA ARG A 84 2.84 -4.33 -9.93
C ARG A 84 3.87 -4.80 -10.94
N THR A 85 4.73 -3.86 -11.34
CA THR A 85 5.82 -4.04 -12.29
C THR A 85 7.14 -3.71 -11.62
N ARG A 86 8.20 -4.43 -12.00
CA ARG A 86 9.55 -4.17 -11.51
C ARG A 86 9.94 -2.72 -11.80
N GLY A 87 10.22 -1.97 -10.74
CA GLY A 87 10.68 -0.59 -10.84
C GLY A 87 9.61 0.47 -10.64
N ASP A 88 8.35 0.09 -10.40
CA ASP A 88 7.31 1.03 -9.98
C ASP A 88 7.66 1.63 -8.61
N HIS A 89 8.16 0.80 -7.68
CA HIS A 89 8.67 1.28 -6.39
C HIS A 89 9.89 2.19 -6.53
N ALA A 90 10.84 1.85 -7.40
CA ALA A 90 12.02 2.68 -7.63
C ALA A 90 11.66 4.05 -8.24
N ALA A 91 10.62 4.11 -9.08
CA ALA A 91 10.09 5.36 -9.61
C ALA A 91 9.36 6.16 -8.53
N LEU A 92 8.58 5.49 -7.67
CA LEU A 92 7.94 6.11 -6.52
C LEU A 92 8.97 6.77 -5.58
N LEU A 93 10.07 6.07 -5.26
CA LEU A 93 11.14 6.61 -4.41
C LEU A 93 11.75 7.90 -4.95
N LYS A 94 11.92 8.00 -6.28
CA LYS A 94 12.44 9.21 -6.92
C LYS A 94 11.49 10.39 -6.79
N TRP A 95 10.19 10.12 -6.71
CA TRP A 95 9.13 11.12 -6.62
C TRP A 95 8.82 11.54 -5.18
N ALA A 96 8.57 10.57 -4.30
CA ALA A 96 8.20 10.82 -2.91
C ALA A 96 9.40 11.24 -2.03
N GLY A 97 10.63 10.95 -2.46
CA GLY A 97 11.81 11.09 -1.61
C GLY A 97 11.80 10.12 -0.41
N LEU A 98 12.89 10.11 0.37
CA LEU A 98 13.00 9.29 1.59
C LEU A 98 12.87 10.10 2.88
N GLU A 99 12.64 11.41 2.76
CA GLU A 99 12.66 12.36 3.88
C GLU A 99 11.27 12.95 4.16
N ASP A 100 10.32 12.85 3.23
CA ASP A 100 8.97 13.39 3.39
C ASP A 100 8.02 12.37 4.02
N LEU A 101 8.02 12.30 5.36
CA LEU A 101 7.13 11.42 6.11
C LEU A 101 5.64 11.68 5.78
N GLY A 102 5.26 12.93 5.50
CA GLY A 102 3.87 13.29 5.20
C GLY A 102 3.36 12.62 3.93
N ILE A 103 4.16 12.66 2.86
CA ILE A 103 3.85 11.96 1.60
C ILE A 103 3.71 10.46 1.85
N TRP A 104 4.64 9.86 2.61
CA TRP A 104 4.60 8.42 2.88
C TRP A 104 3.40 8.00 3.71
N LEU A 105 3.04 8.75 4.75
CA LEU A 105 1.86 8.49 5.58
C LEU A 105 0.59 8.55 4.74
N TYR A 106 0.41 9.61 3.96
CA TYR A 106 -0.77 9.79 3.11
C TYR A 106 -0.83 8.72 2.01
N LEU A 107 0.28 8.42 1.34
CA LEU A 107 0.35 7.38 0.33
C LEU A 107 -0.03 6.00 0.90
N PHE A 108 0.49 5.67 2.08
CA PHE A 108 0.24 4.38 2.70
C PHE A 108 -1.17 4.27 3.27
N GLU A 109 -1.74 5.38 3.75
CA GLU A 109 -3.16 5.49 4.11
C GLU A 109 -4.06 5.22 2.91
N GLN A 110 -3.86 5.94 1.80
CA GLN A 110 -4.63 5.75 0.57
C GLN A 110 -4.50 4.33 0.03
N TYR A 111 -3.29 3.76 0.06
CA TYR A 111 -3.07 2.36 -0.28
C TYR A 111 -3.90 1.43 0.63
N SER A 112 -3.90 1.66 1.95
CA SER A 112 -4.63 0.82 2.91
C SER A 112 -6.14 0.88 2.72
N GLU A 113 -6.70 2.06 2.49
CA GLU A 113 -8.14 2.26 2.28
C GLU A 113 -8.63 1.54 1.02
N VAL A 114 -7.89 1.68 -0.09
CA VAL A 114 -8.26 1.10 -1.39
C VAL A 114 -8.08 -0.42 -1.40
N THR A 115 -7.08 -0.94 -0.67
CA THR A 115 -6.66 -2.34 -0.80
C THR A 115 -7.12 -3.25 0.35
N SER A 116 -7.65 -2.68 1.43
CA SER A 116 -8.26 -3.38 2.55
C SER A 116 -9.73 -2.96 2.82
N PRO A 117 -10.64 -3.03 1.82
CA PRO A 117 -12.03 -2.57 1.97
C PRO A 117 -12.90 -3.36 2.97
N GLY A 118 -12.34 -4.38 3.64
CA GLY A 118 -12.99 -5.16 4.71
C GLY A 118 -12.50 -4.86 6.12
N GLU A 119 -11.51 -3.95 6.30
CA GLU A 119 -11.03 -3.49 7.61
C GLU A 119 -11.39 -2.03 7.90
N ALA A 120 -12.09 -1.34 6.99
CA ALA A 120 -12.86 -0.17 7.37
C ALA A 120 -13.91 -0.63 8.39
N SER A 121 -13.74 -0.21 9.64
CA SER A 121 -14.61 -0.55 10.77
C SER A 121 -16.09 -0.48 10.41
N PRO A 122 -16.96 -1.32 11.01
CA PRO A 122 -18.38 -1.04 11.02
C PRO A 122 -18.56 0.27 11.81
N SER A 123 -18.74 1.39 11.11
CA SER A 123 -19.44 2.52 11.72
C SER A 123 -20.90 2.10 11.82
N GLU A 124 -21.24 1.41 12.92
CA GLU A 124 -22.58 1.49 13.48
C GLU A 124 -22.82 2.95 13.86
N SER A 125 -23.69 3.63 13.13
CA SER A 125 -24.69 4.61 13.59
C SER A 125 -25.54 5.07 12.42
#